data_AF-A0A258N065-F1
#
_entry.id   AF-A0A258N065-F1
#
_cell.length_a   1.000
_cell.length_b   1.000
_cell.length_c   1.000
_cell.angle_alpha   90.00
_cell.angle_beta   90.00
_cell.angle_gamma   90.00
#
_symmetry.space_group_name_H-M   'P 1'
#
loop_
_entity.id
_entity.type
_entity.pdbx_description
1 polymer ?
#
loop_
_entity_poly.entity_id
_entity_poly.type
_entity_poly.pdbx_seq_one_letter_code
_entity_poly.pdbx_strand_id
1 'polypeptide(L)'
;MKQFLAISCLFISTIVMAQPKPTDLDKSPMDMSYWPANYPLLKMKGMAKDQPIARVIYGRPLKGGRTIFGGIIKYNELWRMGANEATEIEFFKNVKIAGKLVAKGRYTFYCMPTEKKWTLILNKDNFCWGNFTYDGKKDLLRTDVEIEKNSENVEAFTIYFDDIKNGANMVIVWDEIKSVLPITLAPEKTAKK
;
A
#
# COMPACT_ATOMS: atom_id res chain seq x y z
N MET A 1 -62.93 -32.10 -48.88
CA MET A 1 -62.71 -31.88 -47.44
C MET A 1 -61.50 -30.98 -47.27
N LYS A 2 -61.69 -29.79 -46.67
CA LYS A 2 -60.68 -28.74 -46.54
C LYS A 2 -59.77 -29.08 -45.35
N GLN A 3 -58.45 -29.15 -45.55
CA GLN A 3 -57.48 -29.13 -44.46
C GLN A 3 -56.71 -27.81 -44.52
N PHE A 4 -56.97 -26.94 -43.56
CA PHE A 4 -56.17 -25.76 -43.27
C PHE A 4 -54.97 -26.20 -42.43
N LEU A 5 -53.76 -26.01 -42.94
CA LEU A 5 -52.54 -26.19 -42.15
C LEU A 5 -52.13 -24.82 -41.59
N ALA A 6 -52.40 -24.61 -40.30
CA ALA A 6 -51.98 -23.42 -39.58
C ALA A 6 -50.51 -23.58 -39.14
N ILE A 7 -49.61 -22.79 -39.72
CA ILE A 7 -48.20 -22.71 -39.33
C ILE A 7 -48.11 -21.70 -38.17
N SER A 8 -47.97 -22.21 -36.95
CA SER A 8 -47.69 -21.39 -35.77
C SER A 8 -46.18 -21.15 -35.66
N CYS A 9 -45.71 -19.97 -36.06
CA CYS A 9 -44.34 -19.52 -35.82
C CYS A 9 -44.16 -19.16 -34.34
N LEU A 10 -43.52 -20.05 -33.56
CA LEU A 10 -42.99 -19.71 -32.23
C LEU A 10 -41.74 -18.84 -32.38
N PHE A 11 -41.88 -17.53 -32.19
CA PHE A 11 -40.74 -16.64 -31.96
C PHE A 11 -40.25 -16.82 -30.52
N ILE A 12 -39.20 -17.61 -30.34
CA ILE A 12 -38.43 -17.63 -29.08
C ILE A 12 -37.51 -16.43 -29.12
N SER A 13 -37.87 -15.34 -28.44
CA SER A 13 -36.98 -14.21 -28.21
C SER A 13 -35.93 -14.61 -27.19
N THR A 14 -34.74 -14.98 -27.63
CA THR A 14 -33.58 -15.09 -26.75
C THR A 14 -33.15 -13.68 -26.35
N ILE A 15 -33.46 -13.29 -25.12
CA ILE A 15 -32.87 -12.10 -24.52
C ILE A 15 -31.40 -12.45 -24.29
N VAL A 16 -30.54 -12.07 -25.24
CA VAL A 16 -29.09 -12.14 -25.06
C VAL A 16 -28.73 -11.09 -24.03
N MET A 17 -28.62 -11.51 -22.76
CA MET A 17 -27.95 -10.69 -21.75
C MET A 17 -26.46 -10.68 -22.08
N ALA A 18 -26.00 -9.60 -22.71
CA ALA A 18 -24.57 -9.37 -22.90
C ALA A 18 -23.90 -9.37 -21.52
N GLN A 19 -22.94 -10.27 -21.31
CA GLN A 19 -22.15 -10.26 -20.08
C GLN A 19 -21.40 -8.93 -19.99
N PRO A 20 -21.43 -8.22 -18.84
CA PRO A 20 -20.63 -7.01 -18.68
C PRO A 20 -19.17 -7.38 -18.88
N LYS A 21 -18.49 -6.65 -19.78
CA LYS A 21 -17.06 -6.83 -19.99
C LYS A 21 -16.32 -6.53 -18.69
N PRO A 22 -15.28 -7.31 -18.34
CA PRO A 22 -14.41 -6.96 -17.24
C PRO A 22 -13.86 -5.54 -17.39
N THR A 23 -13.62 -4.85 -16.28
CA THR A 23 -12.93 -3.56 -16.29
C THR A 23 -11.48 -3.73 -16.73
N ASP A 24 -10.91 -2.70 -17.35
CA ASP A 24 -9.48 -2.67 -17.67
C ASP A 24 -8.61 -2.72 -16.41
N LEU A 25 -7.38 -3.19 -16.55
CA LEU A 25 -6.40 -3.17 -15.47
C LEU A 25 -6.07 -1.73 -15.07
N ASP A 26 -6.08 -1.46 -13.76
CA ASP A 26 -5.66 -0.16 -13.23
C ASP A 26 -4.20 0.13 -13.60
N LYS A 27 -3.89 1.38 -14.00
CA LYS A 27 -2.54 1.80 -14.37
C LYS A 27 -1.55 1.79 -13.19
N SER A 28 -2.09 1.84 -11.98
CA SER A 28 -1.37 1.83 -10.71
C SER A 28 -1.96 0.73 -9.83
N PRO A 29 -1.76 -0.55 -10.20
CA PRO A 29 -2.37 -1.67 -9.49
C PRO A 29 -1.99 -1.65 -8.02
N MET A 30 -2.90 -2.12 -7.18
CA MET A 30 -2.64 -2.29 -5.76
C MET A 30 -1.60 -3.40 -5.55
N ASP A 31 -0.58 -3.11 -4.75
CA ASP A 31 0.41 -4.09 -4.31
C ASP A 31 0.48 -4.15 -2.79
N MET A 32 1.18 -5.17 -2.28
CA MET A 32 1.23 -5.51 -0.87
C MET A 32 2.58 -6.14 -0.52
N SER A 33 3.18 -5.66 0.56
CA SER A 33 4.41 -6.24 1.13
C SER A 33 4.23 -6.57 2.61
N TYR A 34 4.97 -7.57 3.08
CA TYR A 34 4.90 -8.10 4.44
C TYR A 34 6.24 -7.99 5.16
N TRP A 35 6.17 -7.84 6.47
CA TRP A 35 7.28 -8.08 7.39
C TRP A 35 6.90 -9.23 8.34
N PRO A 36 7.66 -10.34 8.42
CA PRO A 36 8.86 -10.68 7.64
C PRO A 36 8.60 -10.73 6.14
N ALA A 37 9.64 -10.45 5.35
CA ALA A 37 9.56 -10.54 3.90
C ALA A 37 9.09 -11.95 3.48
N ASN A 38 8.29 -12.04 2.43
CA ASN A 38 7.75 -13.31 1.93
C ASN A 38 6.90 -14.10 2.95
N TYR A 39 6.29 -13.43 3.94
CA TYR A 39 5.48 -14.08 4.97
C TYR A 39 4.49 -15.15 4.46
N PRO A 40 3.71 -14.95 3.39
CA PRO A 40 2.81 -16.01 2.88
C PRO A 40 3.55 -17.30 2.50
N LEU A 41 4.73 -17.20 1.90
CA LEU A 41 5.57 -18.35 1.55
C LEU A 41 6.16 -19.01 2.80
N LEU A 42 6.59 -18.22 3.79
CA LEU A 42 7.07 -18.73 5.07
C LEU A 42 5.96 -19.49 5.82
N LYS A 43 4.74 -18.95 5.81
CA LYS A 43 3.56 -19.58 6.41
C LYS A 43 3.22 -20.91 5.72
N MET A 44 3.18 -20.91 4.38
CA MET A 44 2.92 -22.14 3.60
C MET A 44 3.96 -23.23 3.89
N LYS A 45 5.24 -22.86 4.07
CA LYS A 45 6.32 -23.79 4.43
C LYS A 45 6.32 -24.21 5.91
N GLY A 46 5.37 -23.74 6.72
CA GLY A 46 5.31 -24.01 8.16
C GLY A 46 6.39 -23.29 9.00
N MET A 47 7.12 -22.35 8.39
CA MET A 47 8.20 -21.57 9.02
C MET A 47 7.68 -20.34 9.78
N ALA A 48 6.46 -19.89 9.48
CA ALA A 48 5.78 -18.82 10.21
C ALA A 48 4.43 -19.34 10.73
N LYS A 49 4.27 -19.38 12.06
CA LYS A 49 3.05 -19.88 12.73
C LYS A 49 2.12 -18.75 13.17
N ASP A 50 2.70 -17.61 13.57
CA ASP A 50 1.96 -16.42 13.99
C ASP A 50 1.57 -15.54 12.80
N GLN A 51 0.79 -14.48 13.06
CA GLN A 51 0.56 -13.39 12.12
C GLN A 51 1.88 -12.71 11.69
N PRO A 52 1.93 -12.07 10.49
CA PRO A 52 3.08 -11.25 10.13
C PRO A 52 3.21 -10.10 11.14
N ILE A 53 4.37 -9.47 11.24
CA ILE A 53 4.55 -8.30 12.11
C ILE A 53 3.87 -7.07 11.51
N ALA A 54 4.07 -6.86 10.20
CA ALA A 54 3.46 -5.75 9.47
C ALA A 54 3.04 -6.16 8.06
N ARG A 55 2.12 -5.37 7.50
CA ARG A 55 1.73 -5.39 6.09
C ARG A 55 1.56 -3.96 5.61
N VAL A 56 2.07 -3.66 4.42
CA VAL A 56 1.76 -2.43 3.69
C VAL A 56 0.94 -2.77 2.46
N ILE A 57 -0.08 -1.96 2.17
CA ILE A 57 -0.91 -2.04 0.96
C ILE A 57 -0.86 -0.66 0.30
N TYR A 58 -0.55 -0.61 -1.00
CA TYR A 58 -0.31 0.65 -1.69
C TYR A 58 -0.55 0.55 -3.19
N GLY A 59 -1.04 1.63 -3.81
CA GLY A 59 -1.08 1.73 -5.27
C GLY A 59 0.33 1.88 -5.83
N ARG A 60 0.68 1.08 -6.85
CA ARG A 60 2.00 1.03 -7.49
C ARG A 60 1.99 1.76 -8.85
N PRO A 61 2.09 3.11 -8.88
CA PRO A 61 2.22 3.83 -10.15
C PRO A 61 3.57 3.57 -10.82
N LEU A 62 3.57 3.64 -12.15
CA LEU A 62 4.79 3.65 -12.98
C LEU A 62 5.30 5.08 -13.18
N LYS A 63 6.61 5.25 -13.37
CA LYS A 63 7.21 6.55 -13.66
C LYS A 63 6.77 7.08 -15.02
N GLY A 64 6.79 6.24 -16.05
CA GLY A 64 6.31 6.56 -17.38
C GLY A 64 7.02 7.74 -18.03
N GLY A 65 8.34 7.87 -17.84
CA GLY A 65 9.15 8.97 -18.37
C GLY A 65 8.93 10.34 -17.72
N ARG A 66 8.16 10.42 -16.63
CA ARG A 66 7.83 11.67 -15.95
C ARG A 66 8.86 12.00 -14.87
N THR A 67 8.99 13.28 -14.55
CA THR A 67 9.73 13.73 -13.35
C THR A 67 8.86 13.50 -12.12
N ILE A 68 9.31 12.63 -11.22
CA ILE A 68 8.52 12.23 -10.04
C ILE A 68 8.59 13.29 -8.95
N PHE A 69 9.75 13.45 -8.32
CA PHE A 69 9.94 14.39 -7.21
C PHE A 69 10.27 15.79 -7.74
N GLY A 70 9.56 16.80 -7.23
CA GLY A 70 9.57 18.15 -7.81
C GLY A 70 8.71 18.31 -9.07
N GLY A 71 8.13 17.22 -9.59
CA GLY A 71 7.21 17.22 -10.73
C GLY A 71 5.81 16.79 -10.29
N ILE A 72 5.48 15.50 -10.45
CA ILE A 72 4.18 14.94 -10.04
C ILE A 72 3.99 15.05 -8.52
N ILE A 73 5.04 14.69 -7.78
CA ILE A 73 5.08 14.83 -6.33
C ILE A 73 5.79 16.16 -6.04
N LYS A 74 5.01 17.14 -5.59
CA LYS A 74 5.54 18.45 -5.25
C LYS A 74 6.23 18.40 -3.89
N TYR A 75 7.34 19.12 -3.77
CA TYR A 75 8.03 19.26 -2.50
C TYR A 75 7.23 20.11 -1.52
N ASN A 76 7.36 19.80 -0.23
CA ASN A 76 6.66 20.44 0.88
C ASN A 76 5.13 20.29 0.83
N GLU A 77 4.60 19.44 -0.05
CA GLU A 77 3.19 19.08 -0.09
C GLU A 77 2.98 17.67 0.44
N LEU A 78 1.81 17.41 1.01
CA LEU A 78 1.44 16.07 1.47
C LEU A 78 1.26 15.14 0.26
N TRP A 79 1.77 13.93 0.37
CA TRP A 79 1.63 12.87 -0.62
C TRP A 79 1.12 11.59 0.03
N ARG A 80 0.17 10.94 -0.66
CA ARG A 80 -0.47 9.67 -0.29
C ARG A 80 0.42 8.41 -0.39
N MET A 81 1.72 8.60 -0.69
CA MET A 81 2.70 7.51 -0.80
C MET A 81 2.30 6.42 -1.80
N GLY A 82 1.83 6.80 -2.99
CA GLY A 82 1.33 5.88 -4.01
C GLY A 82 0.37 6.59 -4.98
N ALA A 83 -0.54 5.82 -5.59
CA ALA A 83 -1.62 6.30 -6.44
C ALA A 83 -2.99 5.79 -5.95
N ASN A 84 -4.08 6.43 -6.40
CA ASN A 84 -5.46 6.12 -6.01
C ASN A 84 -5.71 6.26 -4.49
N GLU A 85 -5.91 5.15 -3.77
CA GLU A 85 -6.02 5.11 -2.32
C GLU A 85 -4.74 5.58 -1.62
N ALA A 86 -4.89 6.06 -0.40
CA ALA A 86 -3.75 6.32 0.46
C ALA A 86 -3.12 5.00 0.91
N THR A 87 -1.80 4.97 0.95
CA THR A 87 -1.07 3.79 1.42
C THR A 87 -1.45 3.46 2.86
N GLU A 88 -1.74 2.20 3.12
CA GLU A 88 -2.08 1.71 4.45
C GLU A 88 -0.98 0.80 4.97
N ILE A 89 -0.61 0.99 6.24
CA ILE A 89 0.26 0.08 6.98
C ILE A 89 -0.48 -0.48 8.18
N GLU A 90 -0.45 -1.80 8.30
CA GLU A 90 -1.06 -2.54 9.39
C GLU A 90 0.03 -3.25 10.17
N PHE A 91 0.08 -2.97 11.47
CA PHE A 91 0.94 -3.65 12.42
C PHE A 91 0.12 -4.66 13.22
N PHE A 92 0.49 -5.94 13.19
CA PHE A 92 -0.19 -6.98 13.96
C PHE A 92 0.42 -7.16 15.36
N LYS A 93 1.64 -6.63 15.57
CA LYS A 93 2.28 -6.48 16.87
C LYS A 93 2.58 -5.02 17.16
N ASN A 94 2.78 -4.68 18.43
CA ASN A 94 3.27 -3.36 18.79
C ASN A 94 4.71 -3.20 18.26
N VAL A 95 5.01 -2.05 17.67
CA VAL A 95 6.33 -1.73 17.13
C VAL A 95 6.85 -0.42 17.71
N LYS A 96 8.12 -0.13 17.47
CA LYS A 96 8.71 1.18 17.71
C LYS A 96 9.22 1.76 16.40
N ILE A 97 8.90 3.03 16.18
CA ILE A 97 9.35 3.83 15.04
C ILE A 97 9.89 5.14 15.59
N ALA A 98 11.13 5.49 15.24
CA ALA A 98 11.82 6.67 15.78
C ALA A 98 11.74 6.78 17.32
N GLY A 99 11.91 5.62 18.00
CA GLY A 99 11.84 5.52 19.47
C GLY A 99 10.44 5.57 20.08
N LYS A 100 9.40 5.91 19.30
CA LYS A 100 8.01 6.01 19.78
C LYS A 100 7.29 4.68 19.62
N LEU A 101 6.49 4.32 20.63
CA LEU A 101 5.63 3.14 20.59
C LEU A 101 4.47 3.37 19.62
N VAL A 102 4.30 2.47 18.66
CA VAL A 102 3.14 2.39 17.77
C VAL A 102 2.40 1.10 18.13
N ALA A 103 1.16 1.26 18.59
CA ALA A 103 0.33 0.11 18.93
C ALA A 103 -0.02 -0.68 17.66
N LYS A 104 -0.25 -1.99 17.83
CA LYS A 104 -0.85 -2.81 16.77
C LYS A 104 -2.15 -2.15 16.28
N GLY A 105 -2.37 -2.17 14.98
CA GLY A 105 -3.47 -1.48 14.33
C GLY A 105 -3.14 -1.11 12.90
N ARG A 106 -4.14 -0.55 12.22
CA ARG A 106 -4.06 -0.04 10.86
C ARG A 106 -3.97 1.48 10.87
N TYR A 107 -3.08 2.00 10.03
CA TYR A 107 -2.81 3.41 9.88
C TYR A 107 -2.66 3.75 8.40
N THR A 108 -3.08 4.95 8.02
CA THR A 108 -2.70 5.52 6.73
C THR A 108 -1.31 6.12 6.81
N PHE A 109 -0.53 5.93 5.75
CA PHE A 109 0.86 6.32 5.64
C PHE A 109 1.02 7.41 4.59
N TYR A 110 1.41 8.60 5.04
CA TYR A 110 1.66 9.75 4.20
C TYR A 110 3.14 10.14 4.24
N CYS A 111 3.54 10.96 3.29
CA CYS A 111 4.85 11.58 3.25
C CYS A 111 4.71 13.04 2.85
N MET A 112 5.55 13.90 3.42
CA MET A 112 5.80 15.23 2.90
C MET A 112 7.27 15.31 2.47
N PRO A 113 7.55 15.21 1.16
CA PRO A 113 8.91 15.13 0.68
C PRO A 113 9.54 16.52 0.56
N THR A 114 10.84 16.58 0.78
CA THR A 114 11.70 17.72 0.45
C THR A 114 12.86 17.24 -0.41
N GLU A 115 13.74 18.14 -0.84
CA GLU A 115 14.94 17.79 -1.61
C GLU A 115 15.99 16.98 -0.82
N LYS A 116 15.91 16.94 0.52
CA LYS A 116 16.95 16.31 1.36
C LYS A 116 16.42 15.22 2.29
N LYS A 117 15.13 15.26 2.61
CA LYS A 117 14.50 14.36 3.57
C LYS A 117 13.02 14.21 3.27
N TRP A 118 12.45 13.13 3.77
CA TRP A 118 11.00 12.92 3.79
C TRP A 118 10.51 12.98 5.23
N THR A 119 9.42 13.71 5.47
CA THR A 119 8.66 13.59 6.71
C THR A 119 7.60 12.52 6.52
N LEU A 120 7.80 11.36 7.11
CA LEU A 120 6.87 10.24 7.09
C LEU A 120 5.84 10.37 8.21
N ILE A 121 4.59 10.07 7.90
CA ILE A 121 3.45 10.35 8.77
C ILE A 121 2.57 9.10 8.87
N LEU A 122 2.29 8.67 10.11
CA LEU A 122 1.22 7.71 10.39
C LEU A 122 0.00 8.45 10.89
N ASN A 123 -1.14 8.26 10.22
CA ASN A 123 -2.41 8.87 10.54
C ASN A 123 -3.45 7.79 10.88
N LYS A 124 -4.36 8.08 11.81
CA LYS A 124 -5.38 7.13 12.29
C LYS A 124 -6.61 7.03 11.38
N ASP A 125 -6.77 7.93 10.42
CA ASP A 125 -7.87 7.89 9.45
C ASP A 125 -7.54 6.89 8.35
N ASN A 126 -8.31 5.80 8.23
CA ASN A 126 -8.08 4.71 7.28
C ASN A 126 -9.09 4.76 6.13
N PHE A 127 -8.87 3.96 5.08
CA PHE A 127 -9.75 3.86 3.90
C PHE A 127 -9.88 5.16 3.11
N CYS A 128 -8.81 5.96 3.08
CA CYS A 128 -8.77 7.26 2.42
C CYS A 128 -8.47 7.14 0.92
N TRP A 129 -9.20 7.88 0.08
CA TRP A 129 -8.80 8.12 -1.30
C TRP A 129 -7.86 9.32 -1.37
N GLY A 130 -6.59 9.06 -1.66
CA GLY A 130 -5.54 10.05 -1.60
C GLY A 130 -5.43 10.82 -0.28
N ASN A 131 -5.32 12.14 -0.35
CA ASN A 131 -5.05 12.99 0.82
C ASN A 131 -6.04 14.16 0.96
N PHE A 132 -7.18 14.11 0.27
CA PHE A 132 -8.16 15.20 0.25
C PHE A 132 -8.89 15.38 1.59
N THR A 133 -9.04 14.30 2.35
CA THR A 133 -9.69 14.28 3.67
C THR A 133 -8.68 14.31 4.81
N TYR A 134 -7.41 14.62 4.53
CA TYR A 134 -6.35 14.58 5.52
C TYR A 134 -6.61 15.56 6.67
N ASP A 135 -6.61 15.04 7.90
CA ASP A 135 -6.65 15.81 9.14
C ASP A 135 -5.40 15.54 9.98
N GLY A 136 -4.53 16.55 10.09
CA GLY A 136 -3.31 16.47 10.88
C GLY A 136 -3.53 16.23 12.37
N LYS A 137 -4.74 16.49 12.91
CA LYS A 137 -5.08 16.15 14.31
C LYS A 137 -5.16 14.63 14.54
N LYS A 138 -5.31 13.84 13.47
CA LYS A 138 -5.32 12.38 13.51
C LYS A 138 -3.93 11.76 13.34
N ASP A 139 -2.88 12.57 13.18
CA ASP A 139 -1.50 12.07 13.12
C ASP A 139 -1.11 11.40 14.45
N LEU A 140 -0.70 10.15 14.36
CA LEU A 140 -0.10 9.42 15.48
C LEU A 140 1.40 9.72 15.61
N LEU A 141 2.08 9.79 14.45
CA LEU A 141 3.53 9.92 14.38
C LEU A 141 3.91 10.77 13.17
N ARG A 142 4.89 11.65 13.36
CA ARG A 142 5.72 12.21 12.30
C ARG A 142 7.17 11.92 12.60
N THR A 143 7.91 11.47 11.59
CA THR A 143 9.35 11.26 11.69
C THR A 143 10.03 11.64 10.40
N ASP A 144 11.18 12.27 10.51
CA ASP A 144 12.02 12.55 9.36
C ASP A 144 12.93 11.36 9.07
N VAL A 145 13.12 11.10 7.79
CA VAL A 145 14.09 10.14 7.26
C VAL A 145 14.86 10.82 6.13
N GLU A 146 16.15 10.54 6.04
CA GLU A 146 16.96 11.04 4.94
C GLU A 146 16.58 10.33 3.64
N ILE A 147 16.79 11.03 2.52
CA ILE A 147 16.73 10.40 1.21
C ILE A 147 18.13 10.02 0.75
N GLU A 148 18.22 8.92 0.04
CA GLU A 148 19.43 8.45 -0.61
C GLU A 148 19.19 8.41 -2.11
N LYS A 149 20.24 8.70 -2.88
CA LYS A 149 20.22 8.42 -4.31
C LYS A 149 20.26 6.90 -4.51
N ASN A 150 19.27 6.37 -5.21
CA ASN A 150 19.27 4.99 -5.68
C ASN A 150 20.14 4.87 -6.94
N SER A 151 20.94 3.81 -7.03
CA SER A 151 21.82 3.58 -8.19
C SER A 151 21.06 3.24 -9.47
N GLU A 152 19.84 2.74 -9.33
CA GLU A 152 18.98 2.32 -10.44
C GLU A 152 17.76 3.23 -10.54
N ASN A 153 17.33 3.46 -11.79
CA ASN A 153 16.07 4.13 -12.05
C ASN A 153 14.91 3.13 -11.85
N VAL A 154 14.20 3.23 -10.73
CA VAL A 154 13.09 2.32 -10.44
C VAL A 154 11.82 2.81 -11.12
N GLU A 155 11.33 2.07 -12.12
CA GLU A 155 10.15 2.43 -12.91
C GLU A 155 8.86 2.37 -12.08
N ALA A 156 8.64 1.30 -11.33
CA ALA A 156 7.44 1.12 -10.51
C ALA A 156 7.69 1.53 -9.07
N PHE A 157 6.83 2.39 -8.51
CA PHE A 157 6.91 2.76 -7.10
C PHE A 157 6.89 1.51 -6.21
N THR A 158 7.90 1.35 -5.35
CA THR A 158 8.07 0.12 -4.60
C THR A 158 8.23 0.39 -3.10
N ILE A 159 7.47 -0.35 -2.29
CA ILE A 159 7.60 -0.42 -0.85
C ILE A 159 7.79 -1.88 -0.45
N TYR A 160 8.85 -2.16 0.31
CA TYR A 160 9.13 -3.50 0.82
C TYR A 160 9.80 -3.46 2.18
N PHE A 161 9.93 -4.62 2.82
CA PHE A 161 10.59 -4.77 4.11
C PHE A 161 11.86 -5.60 3.96
N ASP A 162 12.96 -5.09 4.50
CA ASP A 162 14.22 -5.81 4.68
C ASP A 162 14.41 -6.12 6.16
N ASP A 163 14.41 -7.40 6.52
CA ASP A 163 14.59 -7.84 7.90
C ASP A 163 15.97 -7.43 8.44
N ILE A 164 15.98 -6.86 9.65
CA ILE A 164 17.21 -6.51 10.39
C ILE A 164 17.17 -7.16 11.78
N LYS A 165 18.29 -7.12 12.52
CA LYS A 165 18.32 -7.60 13.89
C LYS A 165 17.27 -6.85 14.73
N ASN A 166 16.29 -7.59 15.27
CA ASN A 166 15.19 -7.09 16.10
C ASN A 166 14.21 -6.11 15.40
N GLY A 167 14.14 -6.12 14.06
CA GLY A 167 13.33 -5.16 13.31
C GLY A 167 13.22 -5.46 11.81
N ALA A 168 12.72 -4.48 11.08
CA ALA A 168 12.89 -4.38 9.64
C ALA A 168 13.08 -2.92 9.22
N ASN A 169 13.78 -2.76 8.11
CA ASN A 169 13.80 -1.53 7.34
C ASN A 169 12.62 -1.57 6.37
N MET A 170 11.66 -0.66 6.51
CA MET A 170 10.67 -0.41 5.47
C MET A 170 11.33 0.49 4.42
N VAL A 171 11.65 -0.08 3.26
CA VAL A 171 12.32 0.61 2.16
C VAL A 171 11.26 1.12 1.21
N ILE A 172 11.35 2.41 0.87
CA ILE A 172 10.50 3.06 -0.13
C ILE A 172 11.40 3.59 -1.23
N VAL A 173 11.12 3.23 -2.48
CA VAL A 173 11.93 3.61 -3.63
C VAL A 173 11.08 3.93 -4.85
N TRP A 174 11.40 5.03 -5.54
CA TRP A 174 10.88 5.37 -6.85
C TRP A 174 11.87 6.22 -7.59
N ASP A 175 11.97 6.04 -8.91
CA ASP A 175 12.97 6.75 -9.70
C ASP A 175 14.37 6.48 -9.13
N GLU A 176 15.22 7.50 -9.00
CA GLU A 176 16.52 7.43 -8.36
C GLU A 176 16.48 7.84 -6.87
N ILE A 177 15.30 7.85 -6.22
CA ILE A 177 15.19 8.26 -4.81
C ILE A 177 14.72 7.09 -3.96
N LYS A 178 15.48 6.82 -2.90
CA LYS A 178 15.20 5.81 -1.89
C LYS A 178 15.13 6.46 -0.52
N SER A 179 14.27 5.96 0.35
CA SER A 179 14.30 6.26 1.77
C SER A 179 14.01 5.01 2.59
N VAL A 180 14.53 4.98 3.82
CA VAL A 180 14.44 3.82 4.71
C VAL A 180 13.86 4.27 6.03
N LEU A 181 12.78 3.60 6.46
CA LEU A 181 12.19 3.76 7.78
C LEU A 181 12.51 2.53 8.66
N PRO A 182 13.40 2.65 9.66
CA PRO A 182 13.65 1.57 10.60
C PRO A 182 12.45 1.36 11.54
N ILE A 183 12.01 0.11 11.65
CA ILE A 183 10.92 -0.33 12.53
C ILE A 183 11.46 -1.47 13.40
N THR A 184 11.27 -1.37 14.71
CA THR A 184 11.72 -2.41 15.66
C THR A 184 10.54 -3.00 16.40
N LEU A 185 10.65 -4.24 16.86
CA LEU A 185 9.63 -4.83 17.72
C LEU A 185 9.58 -4.09 19.06
N ALA A 186 8.37 -3.76 19.52
CA ALA A 186 8.22 -3.28 20.88
C ALA A 186 8.36 -4.46 21.86
N PRO A 187 8.99 -4.27 23.04
CA PRO A 187 8.97 -5.28 24.08
C PRO A 187 7.51 -5.62 24.43
N GLU A 188 7.16 -6.91 24.48
CA GLU A 188 5.88 -7.32 25.02
C GLU A 188 5.83 -6.86 26.49
N LYS A 189 4.78 -6.13 26.87
CA LYS A 189 4.53 -5.87 28.28
C LYS A 189 4.26 -7.23 28.91
N THR A 190 5.22 -7.76 29.66
CA THR A 190 4.98 -8.90 30.54
C THR A 190 3.84 -8.48 31.45
N ALA A 191 2.65 -9.07 31.29
CA ALA A 191 1.58 -8.86 32.23
C ALA A 191 2.13 -9.28 33.60
N LYS A 192 2.30 -8.32 34.52
CA LYS A 192 2.56 -8.66 35.92
C LYS A 192 1.39 -9.52 36.36
N LYS A 193 1.66 -10.79 36.63
CA LYS A 193 0.77 -11.65 37.40
C LYS A 193 0.58 -11.06 38.79
#